data_AF-A0A4Y8US41-F1
#
_entry.id   AF-A0A4Y8US41-F1
#
_cell.length_a   1.000
_cell.length_b   1.000
_cell.length_c   1.000
_cell.angle_alpha   90.00
_cell.angle_beta   90.00
_cell.angle_gamma   90.00
#
_symmetry.space_group_name_H-M   'P 1'
#
loop_
_entity.id
_entity.type
_entity.pdbx_description
1 polymer ?
#
loop_
_entity_poly.entity_id
_entity_poly.type
_entity_poly.pdbx_seq_one_letter_code
_entity_poly.pdbx_strand_id
1 'polypeptide(L)'
;MTSDTWHPRTPPPGGRAAVPPGPGQESVWDYPRPPAVVPSDEHVVVRLGDTVVVDTRRALRVLETSHPPTYYLPLADVAPGALVPVAGASTVCEFKGRATYFDVVGTDAGTRVVRPRAAWGYPDPRPGYEALLDHVALYPAGLVCTVDGEAVEAQEGDFYGGWRTRRVVGPFKGGAGTWGW
;
A
#
# COMPACT_ATOMS: atom_id res chain seq x y z
N MET A 1 16.16 -7.63 36.37
CA MET A 1 16.19 -7.36 34.93
C MET A 1 14.74 -7.39 34.47
N THR A 2 14.09 -6.24 34.36
CA THR A 2 12.73 -6.16 33.83
C THR A 2 12.81 -6.52 32.35
N SER A 3 12.12 -7.59 31.97
CA SER A 3 11.82 -7.87 30.57
C SER A 3 11.10 -6.65 30.01
N ASP A 4 11.71 -5.90 29.10
CA ASP A 4 11.02 -4.88 28.31
C ASP A 4 10.09 -5.60 27.33
N THR A 5 8.92 -5.98 27.85
CA THR A 5 7.87 -6.62 27.07
C THR A 5 7.25 -5.54 26.18
N TRP A 6 7.32 -5.73 24.86
CA TRP A 6 6.68 -4.85 23.89
C TRP A 6 5.15 -4.86 24.08
N HIS A 7 4.54 -3.68 23.95
CA HIS A 7 3.11 -3.48 23.92
C HIS A 7 2.75 -2.61 22.71
N PRO A 8 1.70 -2.98 21.93
CA PRO A 8 1.31 -2.19 20.77
C PRO A 8 0.79 -0.82 21.19
N ARG A 9 1.06 0.21 20.37
CA ARG A 9 0.46 1.54 20.56
C ARG A 9 -1.07 1.48 20.58
N THR A 10 -1.65 0.72 19.66
CA THR A 10 -3.10 0.50 19.56
C THR A 10 -3.37 -0.99 19.54
N PRO A 11 -3.88 -1.61 20.61
CA PRO A 11 -4.19 -3.04 20.62
C PRO A 11 -5.30 -3.40 19.61
N PRO A 12 -5.25 -4.60 18.99
CA PRO A 12 -6.34 -5.09 18.17
C PRO A 12 -7.65 -5.20 18.97
N PRO A 13 -8.81 -4.82 18.40
CA PRO A 13 -10.08 -4.93 19.09
C PRO A 13 -10.51 -6.40 19.24
N GLY A 14 -11.45 -6.64 20.17
CA GLY A 14 -12.04 -7.97 20.38
C GLY A 14 -11.13 -8.98 21.11
N GLY A 15 -10.17 -8.50 21.91
CA GLY A 15 -9.30 -9.34 22.75
C GLY A 15 -8.25 -10.14 21.97
N ARG A 16 -8.05 -9.83 20.68
CA ARG A 16 -7.00 -10.45 19.86
C ARG A 16 -5.63 -9.85 20.22
N ALA A 17 -4.61 -10.68 20.27
CA ALA A 17 -3.24 -10.23 20.55
C ALA A 17 -2.55 -9.75 19.27
N ALA A 18 -1.87 -8.61 19.35
CA ALA A 18 -0.93 -8.19 18.31
C ALA A 18 0.31 -9.10 18.36
N VAL A 19 0.88 -9.38 17.19
CA VAL A 19 2.14 -10.13 17.10
C VAL A 19 3.28 -9.17 17.48
N PRO A 20 4.11 -9.50 18.48
CA PRO A 20 5.29 -8.70 18.80
C PRO A 20 6.29 -8.70 17.63
N PRO A 21 6.79 -7.54 17.19
CA PRO A 21 7.76 -7.48 16.12
C PRO A 21 9.11 -8.06 16.57
N GLY A 22 9.73 -8.89 15.73
CA GLY A 22 11.12 -9.31 15.88
C GLY A 22 12.12 -8.23 15.42
N PRO A 23 13.44 -8.51 15.49
CA PRO A 23 14.46 -7.58 15.00
C PRO A 23 14.24 -7.18 13.54
N GLY A 24 14.21 -5.88 13.27
CA GLY A 24 13.98 -5.33 11.94
C GLY A 24 12.54 -5.39 11.44
N GLN A 25 11.61 -5.94 12.25
CA GLN A 25 10.19 -5.92 11.94
C GLN A 25 9.47 -4.73 12.58
N GLU A 26 8.31 -4.43 12.03
CA GLU A 26 7.40 -3.38 12.46
C GLU A 26 6.00 -3.97 12.65
N SER A 27 5.28 -3.52 13.68
CA SER A 27 3.90 -3.93 13.90
C SER A 27 2.94 -2.89 13.34
N VAL A 28 1.93 -3.33 12.58
CA VAL A 28 0.85 -2.43 12.10
C VAL A 28 0.05 -1.80 13.23
N TRP A 29 0.17 -2.33 14.44
CA TRP A 29 -0.49 -1.83 15.64
C TRP A 29 0.32 -0.71 16.33
N ASP A 30 1.54 -0.46 15.86
CA ASP A 30 2.35 0.70 16.27
C ASP A 30 2.19 1.89 15.30
N TYR A 31 1.62 1.67 14.12
CA TYR A 31 1.35 2.73 13.16
C TYR A 31 0.30 3.72 13.68
N PRO A 32 0.42 5.01 13.32
CA PRO A 32 -0.52 6.03 13.78
C PRO A 32 -1.84 5.98 13.01
N ARG A 33 -2.84 6.62 13.62
CA ARG A 33 -4.04 7.12 12.95
C ARG A 33 -4.28 8.54 13.50
N PRO A 34 -4.27 9.61 12.69
CA PRO A 34 -4.19 9.63 11.23
C PRO A 34 -2.92 8.99 10.63
N PRO A 35 -2.97 8.48 9.39
CA PRO A 35 -1.83 7.84 8.72
C PRO A 35 -0.59 8.73 8.64
N ALA A 36 0.59 8.13 8.77
CA ALA A 36 1.85 8.81 8.51
C ALA A 36 2.33 8.53 7.08
N VAL A 37 2.88 9.56 6.42
CA VAL A 37 3.58 9.43 5.14
C VAL A 37 5.08 9.47 5.43
N VAL A 38 5.80 8.42 5.05
CA VAL A 38 7.23 8.25 5.34
C VAL A 38 7.98 7.96 4.04
N PRO A 39 9.02 8.73 3.67
CA PRO A 39 9.87 8.39 2.54
C PRO A 39 10.53 7.03 2.70
N SER A 40 10.69 6.30 1.59
CA SER A 40 11.39 5.02 1.55
C SER A 40 12.30 4.94 0.32
N ASP A 41 13.52 4.44 0.55
CA ASP A 41 14.54 4.13 -0.45
C ASP A 41 14.56 2.64 -0.86
N GLU A 42 13.61 1.87 -0.31
CA GLU A 42 13.35 0.47 -0.69
C GLU A 42 13.08 0.41 -2.21
N HIS A 43 13.65 -0.60 -2.87
CA HIS A 43 13.47 -0.80 -4.30
C HIS A 43 12.12 -1.43 -4.59
N VAL A 44 11.20 -0.64 -5.13
CA VAL A 44 9.85 -1.10 -5.46
C VAL A 44 9.74 -1.34 -6.95
N VAL A 45 9.34 -2.55 -7.33
CA VAL A 45 9.05 -2.92 -8.71
C VAL A 45 7.63 -3.45 -8.82
N VAL A 46 6.89 -2.97 -9.81
CA VAL A 46 5.54 -3.44 -10.13
C VAL A 46 5.48 -3.89 -11.57
N ARG A 47 4.94 -5.08 -11.82
CA ARG A 47 4.75 -5.63 -13.16
C ARG A 47 3.32 -6.09 -13.38
N LEU A 48 2.87 -5.95 -14.62
CA LEU A 48 1.65 -6.57 -15.15
C LEU A 48 2.02 -7.33 -16.42
N GLY A 49 2.00 -8.66 -16.34
CA GLY A 49 2.58 -9.52 -17.37
C GLY A 49 4.09 -9.27 -17.53
N ASP A 50 4.51 -9.01 -18.76
CA ASP A 50 5.88 -8.68 -19.15
C ASP A 50 6.23 -7.20 -18.96
N THR A 51 5.24 -6.34 -18.74
CA THR A 51 5.44 -4.89 -18.58
C THR A 51 5.86 -4.54 -17.17
N VAL A 52 7.01 -3.87 -17.02
CA VAL A 52 7.37 -3.14 -15.81
C VAL A 52 6.55 -1.85 -15.78
N VAL A 53 5.58 -1.77 -14.88
CA VAL A 53 4.68 -0.62 -14.71
C VAL A 53 5.42 0.49 -13.97
N VAL A 54 6.16 0.15 -12.91
CA VAL A 54 6.99 1.08 -12.13
C VAL A 54 8.24 0.36 -11.64
N ASP A 55 9.38 1.06 -11.64
CA ASP A 55 10.63 0.66 -10.99
C ASP A 55 11.22 1.90 -10.31
N THR A 56 11.28 1.92 -8.97
CA THR A 56 11.67 3.12 -8.22
C THR A 56 12.34 2.82 -6.88
N ARG A 57 13.14 3.79 -6.40
CA ARG A 57 13.68 3.87 -5.03
C ARG A 57 13.26 5.16 -4.33
N ARG A 58 12.17 5.79 -4.79
CA ARG A 58 11.67 7.08 -4.31
C ARG A 58 10.23 6.96 -3.83
N ALA A 59 9.91 5.82 -3.21
CA ALA A 59 8.56 5.54 -2.77
C ALA A 59 8.23 6.33 -1.50
N LEU A 60 6.93 6.53 -1.29
CA LEU A 60 6.38 6.96 -0.01
C LEU A 60 5.60 5.79 0.57
N ARG A 61 5.87 5.46 1.83
CA ARG A 61 5.07 4.51 2.60
C ARG A 61 4.01 5.25 3.39
N VAL A 62 2.78 4.86 3.21
CA VAL A 62 1.67 5.29 4.07
C VAL A 62 1.45 4.23 5.14
N LEU A 63 1.69 4.61 6.38
CA LEU A 63 1.58 3.77 7.57
C LEU A 63 0.29 4.11 8.31
N GLU A 64 -0.63 3.16 8.39
CA GLU A 64 -1.93 3.33 9.02
C GLU A 64 -2.23 2.14 9.94
N THR A 65 -2.69 2.41 11.17
CA THR A 65 -2.99 1.36 12.15
C THR A 65 -3.78 0.21 11.54
N SER A 66 -3.41 -1.03 11.85
CA SER A 66 -4.01 -2.31 11.40
C SER A 66 -3.78 -2.70 9.92
N HIS A 67 -3.13 -1.84 9.12
CA HIS A 67 -2.86 -2.10 7.70
C HIS A 67 -1.36 -2.24 7.45
N PRO A 68 -0.92 -3.18 6.61
CA PRO A 68 0.42 -3.13 6.04
C PRO A 68 0.64 -1.80 5.30
N PRO A 69 1.89 -1.34 5.14
CA PRO A 69 2.18 -0.12 4.40
C PRO A 69 1.57 -0.15 3.00
N THR A 70 0.96 0.96 2.60
CA THR A 70 0.64 1.20 1.20
C THR A 70 1.80 1.97 0.58
N TYR A 71 2.33 1.49 -0.54
CA TYR A 71 3.37 2.21 -1.28
C TYR A 71 2.75 3.15 -2.30
N TYR A 72 3.13 4.41 -2.21
CA TYR A 72 2.86 5.47 -3.18
C TYR A 72 4.12 5.71 -3.99
N LEU A 73 4.01 5.50 -5.28
CA LEU A 73 5.12 5.54 -6.23
C LEU A 73 5.02 6.80 -7.08
N PRO A 74 6.13 7.50 -7.36
CA PRO A 74 6.08 8.73 -8.13
C PRO A 74 5.60 8.44 -9.56
N LEU A 75 4.65 9.23 -10.06
CA LEU A 75 4.16 9.12 -11.44
C LEU A 75 5.28 9.26 -12.48
N ALA A 76 6.35 9.99 -12.15
CA ALA A 76 7.51 10.15 -13.01
C ALA A 76 8.29 8.86 -13.28
N ASP A 77 8.18 7.84 -12.42
CA ASP A 77 8.82 6.53 -12.60
C ASP A 77 7.86 5.49 -13.21
N VAL A 78 6.61 5.87 -13.50
CA VAL A 78 5.64 5.00 -14.17
C VAL A 78 5.96 4.93 -15.65
N ALA A 79 5.99 3.72 -16.20
CA ALA A 79 6.21 3.49 -17.62
C ALA A 79 5.12 4.21 -18.47
N PRO A 80 5.51 4.86 -19.59
CA PRO A 80 4.56 5.55 -20.45
C PRO A 80 3.41 4.66 -20.91
N GLY A 81 2.18 5.11 -20.72
CA GLY A 81 0.97 4.38 -21.10
C GLY A 81 0.56 3.24 -20.18
N ALA A 82 1.32 2.97 -19.10
CA ALA A 82 0.99 1.92 -18.14
C ALA A 82 -0.16 2.28 -17.20
N LEU A 83 -0.53 3.56 -17.11
CA LEU A 83 -1.71 4.04 -16.38
C LEU A 83 -2.65 4.81 -17.29
N VAL A 84 -3.94 4.46 -17.24
CA VAL A 84 -5.01 5.12 -17.98
C VAL A 84 -6.04 5.66 -16.97
N PRO A 85 -6.32 6.97 -16.93
CA PRO A 85 -7.31 7.53 -16.00
C PRO A 85 -8.71 6.95 -16.22
N VAL A 86 -9.41 6.63 -15.13
CA VAL A 86 -10.79 6.14 -15.17
C VAL A 86 -11.74 7.31 -14.88
N ALA A 87 -12.45 7.77 -15.91
CA ALA A 87 -13.38 8.90 -15.79
C ALA A 87 -14.50 8.61 -14.77
N GLY A 88 -14.77 9.57 -13.88
CA GLY A 88 -15.87 9.51 -12.91
C GLY A 88 -15.66 8.58 -11.72
N ALA A 89 -14.62 7.73 -11.72
CA ALA A 89 -14.31 6.87 -10.58
C ALA A 89 -13.55 7.66 -9.50
N SER A 90 -14.20 7.87 -8.35
CA SER A 90 -13.55 8.46 -7.18
C SER A 90 -14.09 7.89 -5.87
N THR A 91 -13.24 7.90 -4.85
CA THR A 91 -13.61 7.62 -3.45
C THR A 91 -13.08 8.73 -2.57
N VAL A 92 -13.64 8.88 -1.36
CA VAL A 92 -13.19 9.90 -0.41
C VAL A 92 -12.59 9.19 0.79
N CYS A 93 -11.31 9.45 1.06
CA CYS A 93 -10.65 9.05 2.29
C CYS A 93 -10.74 10.20 3.29
N GLU A 94 -11.24 9.94 4.51
CA GLU A 94 -11.41 10.90 5.61
C GLU A 94 -10.16 11.72 5.97
N PHE A 95 -8.97 11.21 5.66
CA PHE A 95 -7.70 11.90 5.87
C PHE A 95 -7.15 12.52 4.59
N LYS A 96 -6.99 11.71 3.55
CA LYS A 96 -6.14 12.05 2.39
C LYS A 96 -6.86 12.90 1.33
N GLY A 97 -8.19 12.86 1.30
CA GLY A 97 -9.00 13.60 0.32
C GLY A 97 -9.67 12.70 -0.71
N ARG A 98 -9.96 13.24 -1.90
CA ARG A 98 -10.64 12.52 -2.98
C ARG A 98 -9.61 11.78 -3.84
N ALA A 99 -9.72 10.45 -3.86
CA ALA A 99 -8.90 9.61 -4.73
C ALA A 99 -9.48 9.58 -6.15
N THR A 100 -8.61 9.55 -7.16
CA THR A 100 -8.95 9.21 -8.55
C THR A 100 -8.31 7.88 -8.91
N TYR A 101 -8.95 7.12 -9.81
CA TYR A 101 -8.51 5.78 -10.17
C TYR A 101 -7.91 5.71 -11.58
N PHE A 102 -7.04 4.73 -11.76
CA PHE A 102 -6.40 4.40 -13.03
C PHE A 102 -6.53 2.90 -13.30
N ASP A 103 -6.72 2.55 -14.56
CA ASP A 103 -6.48 1.20 -15.04
C ASP A 103 -4.97 1.01 -15.22
N VAL A 104 -4.47 -0.14 -14.80
CA VAL A 104 -3.08 -0.53 -15.04
C VAL A 104 -3.03 -1.35 -16.32
N VAL A 105 -2.19 -0.92 -17.25
CA VAL A 105 -2.07 -1.51 -18.60
C VAL A 105 -0.68 -2.12 -18.76
N GLY A 106 -0.63 -3.30 -19.34
CA GLY A 106 0.62 -3.98 -19.68
C GLY A 106 0.44 -4.91 -20.86
N THR A 107 1.43 -5.76 -21.06
CA THR A 107 1.47 -6.81 -22.07
C THR A 107 1.81 -8.14 -21.45
N ASP A 108 1.25 -9.23 -21.95
CA ASP A 108 1.59 -10.60 -21.59
C ASP A 108 1.71 -11.41 -22.89
N ALA A 109 2.89 -11.94 -23.18
CA ALA A 109 3.20 -12.61 -24.44
C ALA A 109 2.81 -11.78 -25.68
N GLY A 110 3.04 -10.46 -25.63
CA GLY A 110 2.69 -9.51 -26.70
C GLY A 110 1.21 -9.13 -26.79
N THR A 111 0.35 -9.69 -25.95
CA THR A 111 -1.08 -9.33 -25.90
C THR A 111 -1.33 -8.28 -24.82
N ARG A 112 -2.13 -7.25 -25.13
CA ARG A 112 -2.50 -6.22 -24.14
C ARG A 112 -3.33 -6.84 -23.01
N VAL A 113 -2.92 -6.57 -21.78
CA VAL A 113 -3.65 -6.92 -20.56
C VAL A 113 -3.98 -5.66 -19.76
N VAL A 114 -5.11 -5.67 -19.08
CA VAL A 114 -5.60 -4.51 -18.30
C VAL A 114 -6.10 -4.99 -16.95
N ARG A 115 -5.68 -4.30 -15.89
CA ARG A 115 -6.22 -4.45 -14.54
C ARG A 115 -7.04 -3.22 -14.19
N PRO A 116 -8.38 -3.34 -14.19
CA PRO A 116 -9.25 -2.19 -14.05
C PRO A 116 -9.20 -1.62 -12.64
N ARG A 117 -9.14 -0.29 -12.51
CA ARG A 117 -9.09 0.44 -11.23
C ARG A 117 -8.04 -0.10 -10.25
N ALA A 118 -6.93 -0.62 -10.76
CA ALA A 118 -5.89 -1.26 -9.96
C ALA A 118 -4.89 -0.25 -9.36
N ALA A 119 -5.06 1.04 -9.64
CA ALA A 119 -4.22 2.11 -9.10
C ALA A 119 -5.07 3.34 -8.73
N TRP A 120 -4.61 4.12 -7.76
CA TRP A 120 -5.24 5.37 -7.35
C TRP A 120 -4.23 6.43 -6.91
N GLY A 121 -4.60 7.70 -7.05
CA GLY A 121 -3.81 8.84 -6.60
C GLY A 121 -4.68 9.93 -5.98
N TYR A 122 -4.06 10.94 -5.39
CA TYR A 122 -4.74 12.11 -4.83
C TYR A 122 -4.31 13.37 -5.60
N PRO A 123 -5.11 13.85 -6.57
CA PRO A 123 -4.76 15.05 -7.34
C PRO A 123 -4.89 16.35 -6.54
N ASP A 124 -5.64 16.32 -5.44
CA ASP A 124 -5.80 17.40 -4.48
C ASP A 124 -5.75 16.82 -3.06
N PRO A 125 -4.55 16.44 -2.57
CA PRO A 125 -4.39 15.89 -1.24
C PRO A 125 -4.77 16.92 -0.17
N ARG A 126 -5.38 16.46 0.91
CA ARG A 126 -5.67 17.32 2.05
C ARG A 126 -4.42 17.76 2.81
N PRO A 127 -4.50 18.85 3.61
CA PRO A 127 -3.40 19.30 4.44
C PRO A 127 -2.80 18.18 5.31
N GLY A 128 -1.47 18.06 5.30
CA GLY A 128 -0.71 16.98 5.95
C GLY A 128 -0.45 15.76 5.05
N TYR A 129 -1.02 15.71 3.84
CA TYR A 129 -0.82 14.63 2.86
C TYR A 129 -0.35 15.14 1.50
N GLU A 130 0.14 16.37 1.42
CA GLU A 130 0.59 17.05 0.19
C GLU A 130 1.69 16.26 -0.53
N ALA A 131 2.51 15.51 0.22
CA ALA A 131 3.53 14.63 -0.34
C ALA A 131 2.97 13.54 -1.28
N LEU A 132 1.68 13.20 -1.17
CA LEU A 132 1.02 12.24 -2.05
C LEU A 132 0.65 12.83 -3.42
N LEU A 133 0.79 14.13 -3.62
CA LEU A 133 0.65 14.75 -4.93
C LEU A 133 1.66 14.12 -5.90
N ASP A 134 1.22 13.89 -7.14
CA ASP A 134 2.02 13.26 -8.19
C ASP A 134 2.54 11.84 -7.86
N HIS A 135 1.90 11.16 -6.90
CA HIS A 135 2.14 9.76 -6.60
C HIS A 135 0.89 8.90 -6.82
N VAL A 136 1.13 7.62 -7.09
CA VAL A 136 0.10 6.61 -7.30
C VAL A 136 0.37 5.41 -6.41
N ALA A 137 -0.66 4.89 -5.76
CA ALA A 137 -0.62 3.59 -5.11
C ALA A 137 -1.30 2.54 -6.00
N LEU A 138 -0.87 1.29 -5.87
CA LEU A 138 -1.41 0.17 -6.64
C LEU A 138 -1.89 -0.94 -5.70
N TYR A 139 -2.99 -1.60 -6.08
CA TYR A 139 -3.46 -2.80 -5.41
C TYR A 139 -2.57 -3.97 -5.82
N PRO A 140 -1.87 -4.64 -4.89
CA PRO A 140 -0.98 -5.75 -5.26
C PRO A 140 -1.73 -6.94 -5.86
N ALA A 141 -3.02 -7.10 -5.53
CA ALA A 141 -3.83 -8.21 -6.01
C ALA A 141 -3.86 -8.26 -7.54
N GLY A 142 -3.30 -9.32 -8.12
CA GLY A 142 -3.18 -9.58 -9.57
C GLY A 142 -2.11 -8.74 -10.28
N LEU A 143 -1.19 -8.13 -9.54
CA LEU A 143 0.06 -7.57 -10.02
C LEU A 143 1.21 -8.41 -9.45
N VAL A 144 2.38 -8.35 -10.08
CA VAL A 144 3.62 -8.86 -9.48
C VAL A 144 4.34 -7.66 -8.88
N CYS A 145 4.35 -7.58 -7.56
CA CYS A 145 4.98 -6.50 -6.82
C CYS A 145 6.14 -7.04 -5.99
N THR A 146 7.26 -6.31 -5.97
CA THR A 146 8.38 -6.58 -5.08
C THR A 146 8.82 -5.33 -4.33
N VAL A 147 9.36 -5.53 -3.12
CA VAL A 147 10.03 -4.51 -2.30
C VAL A 147 11.39 -5.08 -1.90
N ASP A 148 12.48 -4.44 -2.31
CA ASP A 148 13.86 -4.95 -2.17
C ASP A 148 14.02 -6.42 -2.66
N GLY A 149 13.34 -6.73 -3.77
CA GLY A 149 13.33 -8.07 -4.36
C GLY A 149 12.46 -9.10 -3.62
N GLU A 150 11.87 -8.73 -2.48
CA GLU A 150 10.90 -9.58 -1.78
C GLU A 150 9.52 -9.47 -2.43
N ALA A 151 8.89 -10.61 -2.72
CA ALA A 151 7.54 -10.64 -3.27
C ALA A 151 6.52 -10.14 -2.25
N VAL A 152 5.61 -9.28 -2.71
CA VAL A 152 4.54 -8.69 -1.89
C VAL A 152 3.30 -9.56 -1.92
N GLU A 153 2.77 -9.86 -0.73
CA GLU A 153 1.42 -10.41 -0.60
C GLU A 153 0.40 -9.28 -0.50
N ALA A 154 -0.71 -9.38 -1.22
CA ALA A 154 -1.81 -8.43 -1.08
C ALA A 154 -2.43 -8.55 0.32
N GLN A 155 -2.76 -7.41 0.93
CA GLN A 155 -3.68 -7.41 2.08
C GLN A 155 -5.01 -8.05 1.66
N GLU A 156 -5.56 -8.90 2.53
CA GLU A 156 -6.85 -9.53 2.25
C GLU A 156 -7.98 -8.50 2.07
N GLY A 157 -8.93 -8.82 1.19
CA GLY A 157 -10.07 -7.98 0.86
C GLY A 157 -9.88 -7.13 -0.40
N ASP A 158 -10.99 -6.74 -1.02
CA ASP A 158 -10.97 -6.14 -2.38
C ASP A 158 -10.79 -4.62 -2.38
N PHE A 159 -10.64 -4.01 -1.20
CA PHE A 159 -10.61 -2.56 -1.02
C PHE A 159 -9.30 -2.05 -0.41
N TYR A 160 -8.51 -2.91 0.22
CA TYR A 160 -7.33 -2.50 0.96
C TYR A 160 -6.08 -2.52 0.09
N GLY A 161 -5.32 -1.43 0.18
CA GLY A 161 -4.12 -1.20 -0.61
C GLY A 161 -2.82 -1.67 0.03
N GLY A 162 -2.86 -2.43 1.13
CA GLY A 162 -1.67 -2.75 1.92
C GLY A 162 -0.77 -3.81 1.28
N TRP A 163 0.55 -3.59 1.37
CA TRP A 163 1.60 -4.44 0.81
C TRP A 163 2.25 -5.22 1.95
N ARG A 164 2.02 -6.54 2.00
CA ARG A 164 2.59 -7.40 3.04
C ARG A 164 3.95 -7.93 2.60
N THR A 165 4.95 -7.67 3.42
CA THR A 165 6.29 -8.27 3.39
C THR A 165 6.62 -8.83 4.77
N ARG A 166 7.67 -9.62 4.90
CA ARG A 166 8.17 -10.19 6.16
C ARG A 166 8.61 -9.14 7.18
N ARG A 167 8.86 -7.90 6.72
CA ARG A 167 9.17 -6.76 7.59
C ARG A 167 7.98 -6.41 8.48
N VAL A 168 6.75 -6.68 8.05
CA VAL A 168 5.55 -6.20 8.72
C VAL A 168 4.81 -7.33 9.42
N VAL A 169 4.53 -7.17 10.71
CA VAL A 169 3.74 -8.12 11.49
C VAL A 169 2.36 -7.55 11.84
N GLY A 170 1.42 -8.47 11.91
CA GLY A 170 0.01 -8.19 12.10
C GLY A 170 -0.49 -8.46 13.53
N PRO A 171 -1.74 -8.95 13.68
CA PRO A 171 -2.64 -9.34 12.59
C PRO A 171 -3.10 -8.14 11.75
N PHE A 172 -3.53 -8.39 10.52
CA PHE A 172 -3.93 -7.35 9.57
C PHE A 172 -5.45 -7.29 9.42
N LYS A 173 -5.99 -6.09 9.18
CA LYS A 173 -7.37 -5.92 8.73
C LYS A 173 -7.55 -6.53 7.33
N GLY A 174 -8.77 -6.94 6.99
CA GLY A 174 -9.11 -7.42 5.64
C GLY A 174 -9.84 -8.76 5.65
N GLY A 175 -9.31 -9.71 6.41
CA GLY A 175 -9.87 -11.05 6.54
C GLY A 175 -11.16 -11.12 7.36
N ALA A 176 -11.75 -12.31 7.43
CA ALA A 176 -13.00 -12.54 8.15
C ALA A 176 -12.93 -12.09 9.64
N GLY A 177 -13.97 -11.39 10.09
CA GLY A 177 -14.07 -10.90 11.48
C GLY A 177 -13.19 -9.69 11.83
N THR A 178 -12.71 -8.95 10.83
CA THR A 178 -11.92 -7.71 11.03
C THR A 178 -12.70 -6.41 10.73
N TRP A 179 -14.02 -6.50 10.52
CA TRP A 179 -14.88 -5.39 10.08
C TRP A 179 -14.98 -4.18 11.05
N GLY A 180 -14.41 -4.27 12.25
CA GLY A 180 -14.37 -3.18 13.25
C GLY A 180 -12.97 -2.71 13.63
N TRP A 181 -11.96 -3.07 12.84
CA TRP A 181 -10.55 -2.71 13.09
C TRP A 181 -10.23 -1.30 12.58
#